data_AF-A0A2N1UWP8-F1
#
_entry.id   AF-A0A2N1UWP8-F1
#
_cell.length_a   1.000
_cell.length_b   1.000
_cell.length_c   1.000
_cell.angle_alpha   90.00
_cell.angle_beta   90.00
_cell.angle_gamma   90.00
#
_symmetry.space_group_name_H-M   'P 1'
#
loop_
_entity.id
_entity.type
_entity.pdbx_description
1 polymer ?
#
loop_
_entity_poly.entity_id
_entity_poly.type
_entity_poly.pdbx_seq_one_letter_code
_entity_poly.pdbx_strand_id
1 'polypeptide(L)'
;KVDGHGEANREAVVSALNRLAAEIGTDAKALAQAILTRASDKIKPTIKQLLREYKLDPDLIQFVGGGGGAMAIVPFAAQHQGFEHRIVAHTEVISAIGAALGLIRDSVERTLINPSNEDLIAIRQEAYDAVLAMGAAADTIEVSVEVDTRNKKVVAIATGASELRISDEAPIEQSLAELKAIAARAMKVEPTAVSELGATEHLSVLGAASERRLMLGLIRQPQLKARVLDHKGTIRLQLNDCHVEACPVQDVRRVLPRLIEHLTAFGDAGGLLPELYLLIGRRIVELGGVVDLSQMLALLEQETRHADPQAPAVLLAQSKN
;
A
#
# COMPACT_ATOMS: atom_id res chain seq x y z
N LYS A 1 20.32 4.79 12.87
CA LYS A 1 21.36 4.19 12.00
C LYS A 1 21.07 2.70 12.01
N VAL A 2 20.82 2.08 10.86
CA VAL A 2 20.72 0.62 10.79
C VAL A 2 22.15 0.15 10.51
N ASP A 3 22.78 -0.48 11.49
CA ASP A 3 24.14 -0.99 11.36
C ASP A 3 24.06 -2.32 10.61
N GLY A 4 24.40 -2.32 9.33
CA GLY A 4 24.55 -3.56 8.56
C GLY A 4 25.83 -4.28 8.95
N HIS A 5 25.83 -5.61 8.94
CA HIS A 5 26.98 -6.46 9.33
C HIS A 5 28.19 -6.39 8.37
N GLY A 6 28.27 -5.39 7.50
CA GLY A 6 29.31 -5.24 6.48
C GLY A 6 29.91 -3.84 6.47
N GLU A 7 30.45 -3.37 7.60
CA GLU A 7 31.24 -2.14 7.60
C GLU A 7 32.51 -2.35 6.77
N ALA A 8 32.62 -1.60 5.68
CA ALA A 8 33.82 -1.64 4.85
C ALA A 8 35.00 -1.00 5.61
N ASN A 9 36.21 -1.54 5.41
CA ASN A 9 37.42 -0.85 5.87
C ASN A 9 37.56 0.49 5.13
N ARG A 10 37.23 1.58 5.83
CA ARG A 10 37.16 2.92 5.24
C ARG A 10 38.50 3.40 4.70
N GLU A 11 39.60 3.08 5.37
CA GLU A 11 40.94 3.45 4.92
C GLU A 11 41.30 2.74 3.61
N ALA A 12 41.00 1.45 3.52
CA ALA A 12 41.23 0.68 2.30
C ALA A 12 40.39 1.22 1.12
N VAL A 13 39.11 1.54 1.37
CA VAL A 13 38.22 2.12 0.34
C VAL A 13 38.72 3.49 -0.12
N VAL A 14 39.10 4.37 0.80
CA VAL A 14 39.63 5.70 0.46
C VAL A 14 40.95 5.59 -0.31
N SER A 15 41.85 4.70 0.12
CA SER A 15 43.11 4.41 -0.58
C SER A 15 42.87 3.95 -2.02
N ALA A 16 41.98 2.98 -2.22
CA ALA A 16 41.63 2.46 -3.54
C ALA A 16 41.02 3.54 -4.46
N LEU A 17 40.08 4.33 -3.93
CA LEU A 17 39.45 5.43 -4.68
C LEU A 17 40.44 6.53 -5.03
N ASN A 18 41.34 6.91 -4.11
CA ASN A 18 42.39 7.91 -4.39
C ASN A 18 43.32 7.45 -5.51
N ARG A 19 43.75 6.18 -5.47
CA ARG A 19 44.62 5.62 -6.51
C ARG A 19 43.94 5.65 -7.88
N LEU A 20 42.70 5.15 -7.94
CA LEU A 20 41.94 5.10 -9.18
C LEU A 20 41.62 6.52 -9.71
N ALA A 21 41.30 7.46 -8.83
CA ALA A 21 41.04 8.85 -9.21
C ALA A 21 42.28 9.54 -9.79
N ALA A 22 43.47 9.26 -9.24
CA ALA A 22 44.73 9.78 -9.79
C ALA A 22 45.02 9.25 -11.20
N GLU A 23 44.73 7.98 -11.49
CA GLU A 23 44.91 7.39 -12.81
C GLU A 23 43.95 7.98 -13.86
N ILE A 24 42.75 8.40 -13.43
CA ILE A 24 41.70 8.96 -14.31
C ILE A 24 41.79 10.50 -14.39
N GLY A 25 42.58 11.14 -13.53
CA GLY A 25 42.71 12.60 -13.49
C GLY A 25 41.52 13.31 -12.85
N THR A 26 40.93 12.72 -11.81
CA THR A 26 39.80 13.29 -11.05
C THR A 26 40.06 13.22 -9.54
N ASP A 27 39.15 13.75 -8.71
CA ASP A 27 39.21 13.58 -7.26
C ASP A 27 38.41 12.34 -6.81
N ALA A 28 38.84 11.70 -5.72
CA ALA A 28 38.26 10.46 -5.24
C ALA A 28 36.77 10.57 -4.86
N LYS A 29 36.34 11.75 -4.40
CA LYS A 29 34.95 11.98 -4.01
C LYS A 29 34.06 12.11 -5.26
N ALA A 30 34.49 12.87 -6.26
CA ALA A 30 33.80 12.96 -7.54
C ALA A 30 33.75 11.61 -8.25
N LEU A 31 34.83 10.82 -8.19
CA LEU A 31 34.83 9.46 -8.72
C LEU A 31 33.81 8.56 -8.01
N ALA A 32 33.80 8.55 -6.67
CA ALA A 32 32.84 7.77 -5.89
C ALA A 32 31.39 8.18 -6.20
N GLN A 33 31.14 9.49 -6.29
CA GLN A 33 29.84 10.02 -6.66
C GLN A 33 29.45 9.62 -8.09
N ALA A 34 30.38 9.67 -9.05
CA ALA A 34 30.14 9.23 -10.42
C ALA A 34 29.83 7.73 -10.51
N ILE A 35 30.49 6.89 -9.70
CA ILE A 35 30.19 5.45 -9.61
C ILE A 35 28.76 5.25 -9.12
N LEU A 36 28.39 5.88 -8.00
CA LEU A 36 27.05 5.76 -7.42
C LEU A 36 25.96 6.31 -8.34
N THR A 37 26.21 7.46 -9.00
CA THR A 37 25.31 8.04 -9.99
C THR A 37 25.09 7.09 -11.16
N ARG A 38 26.16 6.55 -11.76
CA ARG A 38 26.05 5.58 -12.87
C ARG A 38 25.33 4.31 -12.45
N ALA A 39 25.58 3.81 -11.24
CA ALA A 39 24.86 2.65 -10.70
C ALA A 39 23.36 2.95 -10.51
N SER A 40 23.03 4.13 -10.00
CA SER A 40 21.64 4.58 -9.79
C SER A 40 20.89 4.82 -11.10
N ASP A 41 21.56 5.38 -12.10
CA ASP A 41 20.96 5.65 -13.41
C ASP A 41 20.60 4.36 -14.16
N LYS A 42 21.26 3.23 -13.87
CA LYS A 42 20.92 1.92 -14.47
C LYS A 42 19.52 1.42 -14.08
N ILE A 43 19.04 1.74 -12.88
CA ILE A 43 17.73 1.27 -12.39
C ILE A 43 16.59 2.25 -12.72
N LYS A 44 16.91 3.49 -13.08
CA LYS A 44 15.94 4.55 -13.40
C LYS A 44 14.94 4.16 -14.51
N PRO A 45 15.32 3.50 -15.62
CA PRO A 45 14.36 3.07 -16.64
C PRO A 45 13.35 2.06 -16.09
N THR A 46 13.79 1.10 -15.28
CA THR A 46 12.93 0.10 -14.64
C THR A 46 11.95 0.77 -13.69
N ILE A 47 12.40 1.70 -12.86
CA ILE A 47 11.50 2.46 -11.96
C ILE A 47 10.44 3.22 -12.77
N LYS A 48 10.84 3.93 -13.84
CA LYS A 48 9.91 4.64 -14.72
C LYS A 48 8.94 3.71 -15.46
N GLN A 49 9.36 2.49 -15.76
CA GLN A 49 8.47 1.47 -16.32
C GLN A 49 7.43 1.07 -15.29
N LEU A 50 7.85 0.64 -14.09
CA LEU A 50 6.96 0.21 -13.02
C LEU A 50 5.95 1.31 -12.62
N LEU A 51 6.41 2.56 -12.49
CA LEU A 51 5.53 3.71 -12.21
C LEU A 51 4.42 3.86 -13.26
N ARG A 52 4.73 3.66 -14.54
CA ARG A 52 3.74 3.77 -15.63
C ARG A 52 2.84 2.55 -15.72
N GLU A 53 3.43 1.36 -15.65
CA GLU A 53 2.75 0.08 -15.78
C GLU A 53 1.70 -0.12 -14.69
N TYR A 54 2.07 0.17 -13.45
CA TYR A 54 1.18 0.08 -12.29
C TYR A 54 0.47 1.39 -11.95
N LYS A 55 0.60 2.43 -12.80
CA LYS A 55 0.00 3.76 -12.62
C LYS A 55 0.20 4.33 -11.20
N LEU A 56 1.37 4.13 -10.64
CA LEU A 56 1.66 4.47 -9.25
C LEU A 56 1.78 5.98 -9.07
N ASP A 57 1.19 6.50 -8.00
CA ASP A 57 1.41 7.89 -7.57
C ASP A 57 2.85 8.04 -7.05
N PRO A 58 3.72 8.81 -7.75
CA PRO A 58 5.12 8.98 -7.33
C PRO A 58 5.26 9.57 -5.93
N ASP A 59 4.26 10.30 -5.43
CA ASP A 59 4.29 10.86 -4.08
C ASP A 59 4.14 9.82 -2.97
N LEU A 60 3.61 8.64 -3.30
CA LEU A 60 3.46 7.51 -2.39
C LEU A 60 4.65 6.55 -2.39
N ILE A 61 5.62 6.77 -3.27
CA ILE A 61 6.73 5.83 -3.49
C ILE A 61 7.88 6.08 -2.54
N GLN A 62 8.32 5.01 -1.90
CA GLN A 62 9.52 4.93 -1.08
C GLN A 62 10.39 3.78 -1.55
N PHE A 63 11.71 3.98 -1.58
CA PHE A 63 12.65 2.90 -1.84
C PHE A 63 12.92 2.13 -0.55
N VAL A 64 12.60 0.84 -0.55
CA VAL A 64 12.86 -0.05 0.58
C VAL A 64 14.07 -0.90 0.25
N GLY A 65 15.18 -0.69 0.96
CA GLY A 65 16.42 -1.41 0.73
C GLY A 65 16.47 -2.71 1.51
N GLY A 66 16.62 -3.81 0.77
CA GLY A 66 16.85 -5.17 1.24
C GLY A 66 18.09 -5.80 0.57
N GLY A 67 18.71 -6.79 1.21
CA GLY A 67 19.95 -7.43 0.78
C GLY A 67 21.23 -6.75 1.29
N GLY A 68 22.38 -7.42 1.13
CA GLY A 68 23.66 -6.94 1.65
C GLY A 68 24.19 -5.66 1.00
N GLY A 69 23.84 -5.39 -0.26
CA GLY A 69 24.22 -4.17 -0.97
C GLY A 69 23.32 -2.96 -0.71
N ALA A 70 22.21 -3.14 0.01
CA ALA A 70 21.16 -2.12 0.12
C ALA A 70 21.67 -0.81 0.72
N MET A 71 22.43 -0.91 1.81
CA MET A 71 23.00 0.25 2.53
C MET A 71 23.90 1.11 1.65
N ALA A 72 24.58 0.51 0.66
CA ALA A 72 25.53 1.21 -0.20
C ALA A 72 24.83 2.01 -1.32
N ILE A 73 23.75 1.46 -1.90
CA ILE A 73 23.13 2.02 -3.11
C ILE A 73 21.77 2.66 -2.89
N VAL A 74 20.90 2.08 -2.05
CA VAL A 74 19.50 2.51 -1.96
C VAL A 74 19.35 3.95 -1.47
N PRO A 75 20.06 4.39 -0.40
CA PRO A 75 19.97 5.77 0.06
C PRO A 75 20.36 6.78 -1.02
N PHE A 76 21.48 6.52 -1.71
CA PHE A 76 21.97 7.38 -2.77
C PHE A 76 21.03 7.38 -3.98
N ALA A 77 20.58 6.20 -4.43
CA ALA A 77 19.73 6.06 -5.60
C ALA A 77 18.35 6.69 -5.41
N ALA A 78 17.80 6.62 -4.19
CA ALA A 78 16.56 7.29 -3.83
C ALA A 78 16.74 8.81 -3.84
N GLN A 79 17.77 9.32 -3.15
CA GLN A 79 18.06 10.76 -3.12
C GLN A 79 18.32 11.33 -4.51
N HIS A 80 19.12 10.64 -5.34
CA HIS A 80 19.44 11.03 -6.72
C HIS A 80 18.19 11.11 -7.62
N GLN A 81 17.14 10.37 -7.27
CA GLN A 81 15.88 10.33 -8.02
C GLN A 81 14.72 11.07 -7.32
N GLY A 82 14.97 11.70 -6.18
CA GLY A 82 13.97 12.47 -5.43
C GLY A 82 12.94 11.62 -4.67
N PHE A 83 13.28 10.39 -4.31
CA PHE A 83 12.43 9.50 -3.52
C PHE A 83 12.88 9.42 -2.06
N GLU A 84 11.91 9.17 -1.17
CA GLU A 84 12.20 8.74 0.20
C GLU A 84 12.82 7.33 0.20
N HIS A 85 13.55 7.00 1.25
CA HIS A 85 14.07 5.64 1.43
C HIS A 85 13.98 5.16 2.87
N ARG A 86 13.99 3.83 3.01
CA ARG A 86 14.15 3.13 4.27
C ARG A 86 15.01 1.89 4.03
N ILE A 87 15.90 1.59 4.97
CA ILE A 87 16.57 0.29 5.02
C ILE A 87 15.85 -0.57 6.04
N VAL A 88 15.52 -1.80 5.67
CA VAL A 88 14.86 -2.74 6.58
C VAL A 88 15.84 -3.29 7.60
N ALA A 89 15.35 -3.64 8.79
CA ALA A 89 16.13 -4.42 9.74
C ALA A 89 16.47 -5.79 9.13
N HIS A 90 17.62 -6.35 9.49
CA HIS A 90 18.08 -7.66 8.97
C HIS A 90 18.14 -7.72 7.44
N THR A 91 18.52 -6.61 6.80
CA THR A 91 18.51 -6.45 5.33
C THR A 91 19.26 -7.57 4.62
N GLU A 92 20.38 -8.03 5.16
CA GLU A 92 21.21 -9.10 4.61
C GLU A 92 20.52 -10.46 4.51
N VAL A 93 19.53 -10.74 5.37
CA VAL A 93 18.76 -12.01 5.38
C VAL A 93 17.30 -11.82 4.98
N ILE A 94 16.92 -10.65 4.45
CA ILE A 94 15.53 -10.32 4.12
C ILE A 94 14.88 -11.35 3.18
N SER A 95 15.64 -11.94 2.25
CA SER A 95 15.12 -12.98 1.35
C SER A 95 14.73 -14.26 2.09
N ALA A 96 15.48 -14.64 3.12
CA ALA A 96 15.16 -15.80 3.95
C ALA A 96 13.94 -15.53 4.84
N ILE A 97 13.86 -14.33 5.41
CA ILE A 97 12.68 -13.87 6.16
C ILE A 97 11.44 -13.88 5.25
N GLY A 98 11.55 -13.34 4.03
CA GLY A 98 10.45 -13.31 3.07
C GLY A 98 9.99 -14.71 2.63
N ALA A 99 10.91 -15.65 2.46
CA ALA A 99 10.58 -17.04 2.18
C ALA A 99 9.86 -17.72 3.37
N ALA A 100 10.28 -17.42 4.61
CA ALA A 100 9.69 -17.98 5.82
C ALA A 100 8.31 -17.37 6.15
N LEU A 101 8.12 -16.07 5.90
CA LEU A 101 6.89 -15.32 6.14
C LEU A 101 5.99 -15.24 4.89
N GLY A 102 6.27 -16.04 3.87
CA GLY A 102 5.58 -15.98 2.58
C GLY A 102 4.06 -16.01 2.76
N LEU A 103 3.38 -15.05 2.16
CA LEU A 103 1.93 -15.01 2.16
C LEU A 103 1.40 -16.15 1.30
N ILE A 104 0.42 -16.87 1.82
CA ILE A 104 -0.35 -17.85 1.07
C ILE A 104 -1.26 -17.06 0.13
N ARG A 105 -1.18 -17.35 -1.16
CA ARG A 105 -1.94 -16.64 -2.18
C ARG A 105 -2.47 -17.64 -3.21
N ASP A 106 -3.74 -17.49 -3.56
CA ASP A 106 -4.35 -18.21 -4.68
C ASP A 106 -5.21 -17.25 -5.51
N SER A 107 -5.51 -17.66 -6.73
CA SER A 107 -6.45 -16.97 -7.60
C SER A 107 -7.40 -17.94 -8.29
N VAL A 108 -8.69 -17.65 -8.19
CA VAL A 108 -9.76 -18.38 -8.90
C VAL A 108 -10.23 -17.52 -10.06
N GLU A 109 -10.26 -18.12 -11.25
CA GLU A 109 -10.66 -17.45 -12.48
C GLU A 109 -11.84 -18.18 -13.14
N ARG A 110 -12.83 -17.41 -13.60
CA ARG A 110 -13.97 -17.91 -14.36
C ARG A 110 -14.28 -17.02 -15.54
N THR A 111 -14.68 -17.63 -16.65
CA THR A 111 -15.25 -16.92 -17.80
C THR A 111 -16.75 -16.78 -17.60
N LEU A 112 -17.21 -15.58 -17.27
CA LEU A 112 -18.63 -15.26 -17.00
C LEU A 112 -19.05 -14.04 -17.82
N ILE A 113 -20.19 -14.17 -18.49
CA ILE A 113 -20.83 -13.07 -19.23
C ILE A 113 -21.84 -12.43 -18.29
N ASN A 114 -21.66 -11.15 -17.96
CA ASN A 114 -22.54 -10.40 -17.05
C ASN A 114 -22.75 -11.15 -15.71
N PRO A 115 -21.70 -11.30 -14.88
CA PRO A 115 -21.77 -12.09 -13.66
C PRO A 115 -22.84 -11.56 -12.70
N SER A 116 -23.60 -12.48 -12.10
CA SER A 116 -24.59 -12.16 -11.07
C SER A 116 -23.92 -11.93 -9.70
N ASN A 117 -24.68 -11.39 -8.75
CA ASN A 117 -24.19 -11.24 -7.37
C ASN A 117 -23.82 -12.60 -6.74
N GLU A 118 -24.59 -13.66 -7.04
CA GLU A 118 -24.29 -15.01 -6.55
C GLU A 118 -22.98 -15.55 -7.14
N ASP A 119 -22.71 -15.29 -8.42
CA ASP A 119 -21.45 -15.69 -9.05
C ASP A 119 -20.24 -15.03 -8.38
N LEU A 120 -20.35 -13.72 -8.05
CA LEU A 120 -19.28 -12.97 -7.40
C LEU A 120 -19.05 -13.44 -5.96
N ILE A 121 -20.12 -13.70 -5.22
CA ILE A 121 -20.05 -14.26 -3.86
C ILE A 121 -19.40 -15.65 -3.91
N ALA A 122 -19.80 -16.49 -4.85
CA ALA A 122 -19.30 -17.86 -4.99
C ALA A 122 -17.81 -17.90 -5.33
N ILE A 123 -17.36 -17.14 -6.34
CA ILE A 123 -15.94 -17.12 -6.72
C ILE A 123 -15.06 -16.52 -5.62
N ARG A 124 -15.56 -15.49 -4.91
CA ARG A 124 -14.89 -14.91 -3.75
C ARG A 124 -14.75 -15.94 -2.63
N GLN A 125 -15.80 -16.71 -2.36
CA GLN A 125 -15.77 -17.76 -1.33
C GLN A 125 -14.83 -18.90 -1.73
N GLU A 126 -14.83 -19.32 -3.01
CA GLU A 126 -13.92 -20.35 -3.53
C GLU A 126 -12.45 -19.92 -3.33
N ALA A 127 -12.10 -18.67 -3.64
CA ALA A 127 -10.74 -18.16 -3.43
C ALA A 127 -10.37 -18.08 -1.94
N TYR A 128 -11.32 -17.65 -1.09
CA TYR A 128 -11.14 -17.65 0.37
C TYR A 128 -10.86 -19.06 0.90
N ASP A 129 -11.69 -20.03 0.52
CA ASP A 129 -11.59 -21.42 0.98
C ASP A 129 -10.29 -22.07 0.49
N ALA A 130 -9.82 -21.72 -0.72
CA ALA A 130 -8.56 -22.22 -1.28
C ALA A 130 -7.36 -21.81 -0.40
N VAL A 131 -7.23 -20.53 -0.04
CA VAL A 131 -6.12 -20.09 0.82
C VAL A 131 -6.26 -20.56 2.27
N LEU A 132 -7.50 -20.68 2.77
CA LEU A 132 -7.76 -21.27 4.08
C LEU A 132 -7.30 -22.73 4.13
N ALA A 133 -7.63 -23.52 3.11
CA ALA A 133 -7.21 -24.93 2.99
C ALA A 133 -5.68 -25.09 2.87
N MET A 134 -4.98 -24.07 2.37
CA MET A 134 -3.52 -24.03 2.33
C MET A 134 -2.86 -23.63 3.66
N GLY A 135 -3.65 -23.33 4.70
CA GLY A 135 -3.16 -23.01 6.05
C GLY A 135 -3.00 -21.52 6.32
N ALA A 136 -3.73 -20.66 5.60
CA ALA A 136 -3.82 -19.24 5.94
C ALA A 136 -4.68 -19.04 7.18
N ALA A 137 -4.26 -18.15 8.08
CA ALA A 137 -5.05 -17.76 9.23
C ALA A 137 -6.30 -16.98 8.79
N ALA A 138 -7.48 -17.46 9.18
CA ALA A 138 -8.77 -16.95 8.71
C ALA A 138 -8.96 -15.42 8.88
N ASP A 139 -8.47 -14.87 10.00
CA ASP A 139 -8.57 -13.44 10.32
C ASP A 139 -7.60 -12.55 9.51
N THR A 140 -6.69 -13.16 8.75
CA THR A 140 -5.72 -12.47 7.88
C THR A 140 -6.05 -12.55 6.40
N ILE A 141 -7.06 -13.34 6.00
CA ILE A 141 -7.41 -13.53 4.60
C ILE A 141 -8.12 -12.29 4.06
N GLU A 142 -7.54 -11.70 3.02
CA GLU A 142 -8.13 -10.64 2.21
C GLU A 142 -8.41 -11.19 0.81
N VAL A 143 -9.59 -10.89 0.26
CA VAL A 143 -9.99 -11.32 -1.08
C VAL A 143 -10.39 -10.11 -1.89
N SER A 144 -9.76 -9.91 -3.04
CA SER A 144 -10.19 -8.95 -4.06
C SER A 144 -10.88 -9.67 -5.21
N VAL A 145 -11.92 -9.06 -5.77
CA VAL A 145 -12.65 -9.58 -6.94
C VAL A 145 -12.59 -8.54 -8.04
N GLU A 146 -12.08 -8.93 -9.20
CA GLU A 146 -11.98 -8.08 -10.38
C GLU A 146 -12.87 -8.64 -11.51
N VAL A 147 -13.76 -7.81 -12.04
CA VAL A 147 -14.62 -8.13 -13.19
C VAL A 147 -14.11 -7.42 -14.44
N ASP A 148 -13.57 -8.19 -15.37
CA ASP A 148 -13.21 -7.74 -16.72
C ASP A 148 -14.34 -8.05 -17.70
N THR A 149 -15.21 -7.06 -17.90
CA THR A 149 -16.35 -7.17 -18.83
C THR A 149 -15.92 -7.29 -20.29
N ARG A 150 -14.75 -6.80 -20.65
CA ARG A 150 -14.24 -6.86 -22.04
C ARG A 150 -13.78 -8.27 -22.38
N ASN A 151 -13.09 -8.91 -21.46
CA ASN A 151 -12.60 -10.28 -21.61
C ASN A 151 -13.56 -11.33 -21.05
N LYS A 152 -14.73 -10.92 -20.52
CA LYS A 152 -15.76 -11.80 -19.93
C LYS A 152 -15.19 -12.67 -18.81
N LYS A 153 -14.33 -12.07 -17.98
CA LYS A 153 -13.52 -12.77 -17.00
C LYS A 153 -13.76 -12.18 -15.62
N VAL A 154 -13.90 -13.06 -14.63
CA VAL A 154 -13.91 -12.70 -13.22
C VAL A 154 -12.74 -13.38 -12.55
N VAL A 155 -11.96 -12.62 -11.80
CA VAL A 155 -10.82 -13.13 -11.04
C VAL A 155 -11.03 -12.78 -9.57
N ALA A 156 -11.03 -13.78 -8.71
CA ALA A 156 -10.93 -13.60 -7.27
C ALA A 156 -9.51 -13.95 -6.83
N ILE A 157 -8.85 -13.02 -6.14
CA ILE A 157 -7.50 -13.18 -5.64
C ILE A 157 -7.58 -13.16 -4.12
N ALA A 158 -7.18 -14.25 -3.48
CA ALA A 158 -7.12 -14.35 -2.04
C ALA A 158 -5.67 -14.37 -1.56
N THR A 159 -5.38 -13.67 -0.47
CA THR A 159 -4.06 -13.64 0.15
C THR A 159 -4.22 -13.68 1.67
N GLY A 160 -3.44 -14.50 2.37
CA GLY A 160 -3.44 -14.60 3.83
C GLY A 160 -2.07 -14.96 4.39
N ALA A 161 -1.84 -14.65 5.66
CA ALA A 161 -0.62 -15.05 6.34
C ALA A 161 -0.73 -16.51 6.82
N SER A 162 0.37 -17.26 6.77
CA SER A 162 0.42 -18.59 7.40
C SER A 162 0.27 -18.47 8.92
N GLU A 163 -0.34 -19.48 9.56
CA GLU A 163 -0.44 -19.58 11.02
C GLU A 163 0.92 -19.70 11.74
N LEU A 164 2.04 -19.89 11.01
CA LEU A 164 3.40 -19.93 11.58
C LEU A 164 3.76 -18.58 12.23
N ARG A 165 3.33 -18.43 13.48
CA ARG A 165 3.73 -17.38 14.41
C ARG A 165 5.20 -17.60 14.78
N ILE A 166 6.10 -16.91 14.09
CA ILE A 166 7.44 -16.71 14.62
C ILE A 166 7.30 -15.60 15.67
N SER A 167 7.37 -16.01 16.95
CA SER A 167 7.44 -15.26 18.22
C SER A 167 6.12 -15.03 18.99
N ASP A 168 6.15 -15.53 20.25
CA ASP A 168 5.25 -15.22 21.37
C ASP A 168 5.54 -13.85 22.01
N GLU A 169 6.30 -12.99 21.33
CA GLU A 169 6.51 -11.62 21.81
C GLU A 169 5.23 -10.82 21.56
N ALA A 170 4.66 -10.28 22.63
CA ALA A 170 3.56 -9.32 22.51
C ALA A 170 4.01 -8.23 21.53
N PRO A 171 3.33 -8.05 20.39
CA PRO A 171 3.73 -7.04 19.44
C PRO A 171 3.75 -5.70 20.14
N ILE A 172 4.85 -4.96 19.99
CA ILE A 172 4.96 -3.60 20.51
C ILE A 172 3.95 -2.75 19.75
N GLU A 173 2.79 -2.53 20.36
CA GLU A 173 1.81 -1.59 19.86
C GLU A 173 2.36 -0.18 20.04
N GLN A 174 2.27 0.59 18.97
CA GLN A 174 2.66 1.98 18.95
C GLN A 174 1.54 2.83 19.52
N SER A 175 1.93 3.87 20.25
CA SER A 175 1.02 4.91 20.68
C SER A 175 0.46 5.67 19.48
N LEU A 176 -0.73 6.28 19.63
CA LEU A 176 -1.31 7.14 18.60
C LEU A 176 -0.37 8.27 18.17
N ALA A 177 0.47 8.78 19.07
CA ALA A 177 1.46 9.80 18.74
C ALA A 177 2.54 9.27 17.77
N GLU A 178 2.99 8.04 17.96
CA GLU A 178 3.95 7.37 17.06
C GLU A 178 3.30 7.05 15.71
N LEU A 179 2.06 6.54 15.70
CA LEU A 179 1.30 6.32 14.47
C LEU A 179 1.13 7.63 13.67
N LYS A 180 0.81 8.74 14.35
CA LYS A 180 0.75 10.08 13.74
C LYS A 180 2.09 10.50 13.13
N ALA A 181 3.21 10.25 13.81
CA ALA A 181 4.53 10.57 13.27
C ALA A 181 4.86 9.76 12.01
N ILE A 182 4.44 8.49 11.94
CA ILE A 182 4.59 7.64 10.75
C ILE A 182 3.72 8.17 9.61
N ALA A 183 2.44 8.41 9.87
CA ALA A 183 1.49 8.93 8.88
C ALA A 183 1.93 10.30 8.34
N ALA A 184 2.40 11.19 9.21
CA ALA A 184 2.90 12.51 8.84
C ALA A 184 4.06 12.44 7.85
N ARG A 185 5.05 11.57 8.14
CA ARG A 185 6.19 11.32 7.25
C ARG A 185 5.74 10.79 5.89
N ALA A 186 4.80 9.83 5.88
CA ALA A 186 4.27 9.25 4.65
C ALA A 186 3.40 10.24 3.84
N MET A 187 2.79 11.22 4.48
CA MET A 187 2.03 12.29 3.81
C MET A 187 2.89 13.51 3.46
N LYS A 188 4.15 13.56 3.94
CA LYS A 188 5.10 14.68 3.84
C LYS A 188 4.54 15.96 4.49
N VAL A 189 3.97 15.82 5.69
CA VAL A 189 3.40 16.92 6.49
C VAL A 189 3.94 16.89 7.92
N GLU A 190 3.71 17.96 8.67
CA GLU A 190 4.04 18.00 10.10
C GLU A 190 3.11 17.08 10.92
N PRO A 191 3.61 16.39 11.95
CA PRO A 191 2.78 15.54 12.82
C PRO A 191 1.57 16.26 13.44
N THR A 192 1.69 17.56 13.70
CA THR A 192 0.60 18.39 14.24
C THR A 192 -0.55 18.61 13.27
N ALA A 193 -0.32 18.43 11.96
CA ALA A 193 -1.35 18.52 10.93
C ALA A 193 -2.13 17.21 10.75
N VAL A 194 -1.74 16.13 11.45
CA VAL A 194 -2.36 14.81 11.32
C VAL A 194 -3.42 14.60 12.39
N SER A 195 -4.64 14.32 11.94
CA SER A 195 -5.78 13.93 12.77
C SER A 195 -6.16 12.47 12.53
N GLU A 196 -6.73 11.83 13.55
CA GLU A 196 -7.42 10.55 13.37
C GLU A 196 -8.81 10.82 12.80
N LEU A 197 -9.11 10.21 11.66
CA LEU A 197 -10.35 10.37 10.91
C LEU A 197 -11.37 9.25 11.21
N GLY A 198 -10.88 8.14 11.75
CA GLY A 198 -11.66 6.97 12.10
C GLY A 198 -10.72 5.83 12.51
N ALA A 199 -11.28 4.82 13.16
CA ALA A 199 -10.53 3.64 13.55
C ALA A 199 -11.46 2.43 13.58
N THR A 200 -10.87 1.24 13.48
CA THR A 200 -11.47 -0.01 13.94
C THR A 200 -10.79 -0.43 15.24
N GLU A 201 -11.07 -1.62 15.74
CA GLU A 201 -10.35 -2.21 16.88
C GLU A 201 -8.86 -2.48 16.60
N HIS A 202 -8.42 -2.49 15.34
CA HIS A 202 -7.07 -2.88 14.95
C HIS A 202 -6.38 -1.96 13.92
N LEU A 203 -7.12 -1.02 13.35
CA LEU A 203 -6.65 -0.12 12.30
C LEU A 203 -6.98 1.32 12.67
N SER A 204 -6.02 2.22 12.48
CA SER A 204 -6.23 3.67 12.59
C SER A 204 -6.18 4.31 11.22
N VAL A 205 -7.13 5.20 10.93
CA VAL A 205 -7.14 6.04 9.73
C VAL A 205 -6.66 7.42 10.09
N LEU A 206 -5.43 7.74 9.72
CA LEU A 206 -4.79 9.02 10.00
C LEU A 206 -4.73 9.85 8.73
N GLY A 207 -5.15 11.10 8.80
CA GLY A 207 -5.21 11.97 7.63
C GLY A 207 -4.82 13.41 7.90
N ALA A 208 -4.53 14.10 6.81
CA ALA A 208 -4.16 15.50 6.79
C ALA A 208 -4.74 16.18 5.54
N ALA A 209 -5.32 17.36 5.74
CA ALA A 209 -5.70 18.22 4.63
C ALA A 209 -4.44 18.68 3.88
N SER A 210 -4.53 18.69 2.55
CA SER A 210 -3.45 19.20 1.69
C SER A 210 -4.03 19.87 0.44
N GLU A 211 -3.16 20.46 -0.37
CA GLU A 211 -3.56 21.09 -1.63
C GLU A 211 -2.84 20.42 -2.80
N ARG A 212 -3.60 20.01 -3.81
CA ARG A 212 -3.06 19.60 -5.11
C ARG A 212 -2.84 20.84 -5.97
N ARG A 213 -1.66 20.94 -6.56
CA ARG A 213 -1.31 21.99 -7.52
C ARG A 213 -1.45 21.45 -8.95
N LEU A 214 -2.32 22.08 -9.73
CA LEU A 214 -2.55 21.78 -11.14
C LEU A 214 -2.04 22.93 -12.01
N MET A 215 -1.84 22.66 -13.31
CA MET A 215 -1.36 23.64 -14.30
C MET A 215 -0.17 24.47 -13.80
N LEU A 216 0.96 23.81 -13.48
CA LEU A 216 2.18 24.47 -12.97
C LEU A 216 1.97 25.35 -11.72
N GLY A 217 0.90 25.11 -10.96
CA GLY A 217 0.59 25.82 -9.71
C GLY A 217 -0.45 26.94 -9.82
N LEU A 218 -1.06 27.13 -10.99
CA LEU A 218 -2.10 28.12 -11.22
C LEU A 218 -3.42 27.77 -10.54
N ILE A 219 -3.74 26.47 -10.45
CA ILE A 219 -4.96 25.97 -9.83
C ILE A 219 -4.58 25.19 -8.58
N ARG A 220 -5.21 25.53 -7.46
CA ARG A 220 -5.09 24.82 -6.18
C ARG A 220 -6.42 24.15 -5.90
N GLN A 221 -6.37 22.85 -5.66
CA GLN A 221 -7.54 22.06 -5.31
C GLN A 221 -7.33 21.46 -3.92
N PRO A 222 -8.25 21.66 -2.97
CA PRO A 222 -8.17 21.00 -1.67
C PRO A 222 -8.28 19.48 -1.88
N GLN A 223 -7.47 18.72 -1.16
CA GLN A 223 -7.53 17.26 -1.15
C GLN A 223 -7.25 16.74 0.26
N LEU A 224 -7.79 15.57 0.60
CA LEU A 224 -7.51 14.89 1.86
C LEU A 224 -6.60 13.68 1.58
N LYS A 225 -5.45 13.65 2.26
CA LYS A 225 -4.61 12.46 2.31
C LYS A 225 -4.99 11.61 3.52
N ALA A 226 -5.09 10.29 3.33
CA ALA A 226 -5.32 9.34 4.41
C ALA A 226 -4.33 8.17 4.35
N ARG A 227 -3.94 7.68 5.52
CA ARG A 227 -3.10 6.51 5.73
C ARG A 227 -3.82 5.58 6.69
N VAL A 228 -3.95 4.32 6.32
CA VAL A 228 -4.45 3.28 7.23
C VAL A 228 -3.26 2.57 7.82
N LEU A 229 -3.15 2.54 9.15
CA LEU A 229 -2.06 1.91 9.87
C LEU A 229 -2.61 0.80 10.77
N ASP A 230 -1.89 -0.30 10.88
CA ASP A 230 -2.06 -1.21 12.02
C ASP A 230 -1.42 -0.64 13.28
N HIS A 231 -1.72 -1.23 14.43
CA HIS A 231 -1.14 -0.79 15.72
C HIS A 231 0.38 -0.97 15.81
N LYS A 232 1.02 -1.70 14.88
CA LYS A 232 2.49 -1.84 14.81
C LYS A 232 3.14 -0.70 14.02
N GLY A 233 2.36 0.19 13.43
CA GLY A 233 2.85 1.27 12.58
C GLY A 233 3.07 0.88 11.12
N THR A 234 2.56 -0.27 10.68
CA THR A 234 2.61 -0.66 9.28
C THR A 234 1.51 0.06 8.52
N ILE A 235 1.89 0.83 7.50
CA ILE A 235 0.94 1.45 6.59
C ILE A 235 0.37 0.37 5.67
N ARG A 236 -0.94 0.11 5.77
CA ARG A 236 -1.68 -0.91 5.03
C ARG A 236 -2.38 -0.35 3.79
N LEU A 237 -2.74 0.94 3.80
CA LEU A 237 -3.36 1.63 2.66
C LEU A 237 -2.95 3.10 2.64
N GLN A 238 -2.75 3.66 1.44
CA GLN A 238 -2.38 5.06 1.22
C GLN A 238 -3.24 5.70 0.13
N LEU A 239 -3.94 6.79 0.48
CA LEU A 239 -4.76 7.55 -0.46
C LEU A 239 -4.39 9.04 -0.38
N ASN A 240 -4.26 9.73 -1.52
CA ASN A 240 -3.84 11.14 -1.55
C ASN A 240 -4.99 12.14 -1.85
N ASP A 241 -6.11 11.65 -2.35
CA ASP A 241 -7.32 12.41 -2.63
C ASP A 241 -8.52 11.52 -2.36
N CYS A 242 -8.98 11.53 -1.11
CA CYS A 242 -9.98 10.59 -0.63
C CYS A 242 -11.02 11.24 0.27
N HIS A 243 -12.12 10.53 0.45
CA HIS A 243 -13.10 10.76 1.47
C HIS A 243 -13.00 9.65 2.53
N VAL A 244 -13.22 10.01 3.79
CA VAL A 244 -13.21 9.06 4.92
C VAL A 244 -14.47 9.29 5.75
N GLU A 245 -15.24 8.23 5.96
CA GLU A 245 -16.45 8.27 6.80
C GLU A 245 -16.43 7.09 7.79
N ALA A 246 -16.32 7.42 9.07
CA ALA A 246 -16.41 6.44 10.15
C ALA A 246 -17.88 6.25 10.56
N CYS A 247 -18.32 5.00 10.69
CA CYS A 247 -19.67 4.67 11.11
C CYS A 247 -19.73 3.27 11.76
N PRO A 248 -20.76 2.94 12.55
CA PRO A 248 -21.00 1.57 12.97
C PRO A 248 -21.25 0.65 11.77
N VAL A 249 -20.89 -0.63 11.88
CA VAL A 249 -21.10 -1.65 10.83
C VAL A 249 -22.53 -1.64 10.27
N GLN A 250 -23.54 -1.49 11.13
CA GLN A 250 -24.94 -1.46 10.71
C GLN A 250 -25.31 -0.29 9.78
N ASP A 251 -24.55 0.80 9.82
CA ASP A 251 -24.81 2.01 9.03
C ASP A 251 -24.12 1.99 7.66
N VAL A 252 -23.17 1.08 7.44
CA VAL A 252 -22.34 1.04 6.22
C VAL A 252 -23.20 0.92 4.95
N ARG A 253 -24.28 0.12 4.99
CA ARG A 253 -25.23 -0.04 3.88
C ARG A 253 -25.94 1.26 3.50
N ARG A 254 -26.14 2.17 4.47
CA ARG A 254 -26.76 3.48 4.26
C ARG A 254 -25.74 4.53 3.80
N VAL A 255 -24.51 4.43 4.29
CA VAL A 255 -23.43 5.39 3.98
C VAL A 255 -22.85 5.17 2.58
N LEU A 256 -22.58 3.91 2.21
CA LEU A 256 -21.91 3.57 0.95
C LEU A 256 -22.57 4.18 -0.31
N PRO A 257 -23.90 4.10 -0.51
CA PRO A 257 -24.53 4.68 -1.70
C PRO A 257 -24.37 6.20 -1.77
N ARG A 258 -24.34 6.90 -0.62
CA ARG A 258 -24.16 8.36 -0.58
C ARG A 258 -22.75 8.76 -0.98
N LEU A 259 -21.75 8.00 -0.53
CA LEU A 259 -20.35 8.21 -0.94
C LEU A 259 -20.18 7.99 -2.44
N ILE A 260 -20.79 6.95 -2.99
CA ILE A 260 -20.78 6.68 -4.43
C ILE A 260 -21.43 7.83 -5.19
N GLU A 261 -22.64 8.24 -4.81
CA GLU A 261 -23.35 9.33 -5.49
C GLU A 261 -22.54 10.63 -5.48
N HIS A 262 -21.90 10.95 -4.36
CA HIS A 262 -21.10 12.17 -4.22
C HIS A 262 -19.78 12.13 -5.01
N LEU A 263 -19.16 10.96 -5.17
CA LEU A 263 -17.81 10.83 -5.74
C LEU A 263 -17.77 10.23 -7.15
N THR A 264 -18.93 9.81 -7.68
CA THR A 264 -19.03 9.32 -9.06
C THR A 264 -18.74 10.45 -10.03
N ALA A 265 -17.72 10.26 -10.86
CA ALA A 265 -17.43 11.17 -11.95
C ALA A 265 -18.26 10.76 -13.18
N PHE A 266 -19.01 11.68 -13.77
CA PHE A 266 -19.79 11.41 -14.98
C PHE A 266 -19.00 11.88 -16.21
N GLY A 267 -18.77 10.96 -17.15
CA GLY A 267 -18.15 11.25 -18.44
C GLY A 267 -18.91 10.63 -19.61
N ASP A 268 -18.35 10.74 -20.81
CA ASP A 268 -18.99 10.30 -22.06
C ASP A 268 -19.25 8.78 -22.12
N ALA A 269 -18.54 8.00 -21.31
CA ALA A 269 -18.67 6.54 -21.22
C ALA A 269 -19.56 6.08 -20.04
N GLY A 270 -20.22 7.00 -19.32
CA GLY A 270 -21.03 6.73 -18.14
C GLY A 270 -20.38 7.19 -16.82
N GLY A 271 -20.91 6.70 -15.70
CA GLY A 271 -20.39 6.99 -14.36
C GLY A 271 -19.15 6.16 -14.04
N LEU A 272 -18.06 6.83 -13.68
CA LEU A 272 -16.86 6.23 -13.10
C LEU A 272 -17.05 6.15 -11.58
N LEU A 273 -17.26 4.93 -11.09
CA LEU A 273 -17.36 4.67 -9.66
C LEU A 273 -16.01 4.91 -8.96
N PRO A 274 -16.01 5.46 -7.74
CA PRO A 274 -14.79 5.64 -6.95
C PRO A 274 -14.19 4.29 -6.55
N GLU A 275 -12.89 4.29 -6.23
CA GLU A 275 -12.26 3.19 -5.49
C GLU A 275 -12.77 3.23 -4.06
N LEU A 276 -13.23 2.08 -3.55
CA LEU A 276 -13.91 2.00 -2.27
C LEU A 276 -13.27 0.92 -1.40
N TYR A 277 -13.04 1.29 -0.16
CA TYR A 277 -12.47 0.42 0.86
C TYR A 277 -13.33 0.47 2.11
N LEU A 278 -13.54 -0.70 2.71
CA LEU A 278 -14.21 -0.86 3.99
C LEU A 278 -13.24 -1.48 4.99
N LEU A 279 -13.01 -0.78 6.10
CA LEU A 279 -12.22 -1.28 7.21
C LEU A 279 -13.16 -1.85 8.26
N ILE A 280 -12.98 -3.13 8.60
CA ILE A 280 -13.70 -3.82 9.68
C ILE A 280 -12.73 -4.77 10.39
N GLY A 281 -12.59 -4.62 11.71
CA GLY A 281 -11.61 -5.38 12.49
C GLY A 281 -10.20 -5.15 11.94
N ARG A 282 -9.50 -6.23 11.53
CA ARG A 282 -8.14 -6.19 10.95
C ARG A 282 -8.10 -6.03 9.43
N ARG A 283 -9.26 -6.15 8.78
CA ARG A 283 -9.35 -6.35 7.32
C ARG A 283 -9.61 -5.03 6.61
N ILE A 284 -9.01 -4.90 5.43
CA ILE A 284 -9.32 -3.88 4.43
C ILE A 284 -10.02 -4.59 3.27
N VAL A 285 -11.32 -4.39 3.15
CA VAL A 285 -12.13 -4.95 2.07
C VAL A 285 -12.15 -3.97 0.91
N GLU A 286 -11.66 -4.39 -0.25
CA GLU A 286 -11.77 -3.61 -1.49
C GLU A 286 -13.10 -3.91 -2.19
N LEU A 287 -13.86 -2.85 -2.50
CA LEU A 287 -15.17 -2.94 -3.15
C LEU A 287 -15.13 -2.45 -4.61
N GLY A 288 -14.00 -1.91 -5.08
CA GLY A 288 -13.89 -1.20 -6.36
C GLY A 288 -13.74 -2.08 -7.62
N GLY A 289 -13.55 -3.39 -7.48
CA GLY A 289 -13.29 -4.30 -8.61
C GLY A 289 -14.53 -4.84 -9.33
N VAL A 290 -15.73 -4.45 -8.90
CA VAL A 290 -17.02 -4.87 -9.48
C VAL A 290 -17.67 -3.78 -10.32
N VAL A 291 -18.69 -4.15 -11.10
CA VAL A 291 -19.22 -3.32 -12.20
C VAL A 291 -20.29 -2.33 -11.73
N ASP A 292 -21.08 -2.69 -10.71
CA ASP A 292 -22.22 -1.88 -10.26
C ASP A 292 -22.43 -1.88 -8.73
N LEU A 293 -23.27 -0.94 -8.28
CA LEU A 293 -23.61 -0.76 -6.87
C LEU A 293 -24.24 -2.00 -6.24
N SER A 294 -25.04 -2.76 -6.98
CA SER A 294 -25.71 -3.94 -6.43
C SER A 294 -24.71 -5.04 -6.10
N GLN A 295 -23.69 -5.22 -6.95
CA GLN A 295 -22.57 -6.13 -6.72
C GLN A 295 -21.75 -5.68 -5.51
N MET A 296 -21.46 -4.38 -5.39
CA MET A 296 -20.74 -3.83 -4.22
C MET A 296 -21.50 -4.07 -2.92
N LEU A 297 -22.81 -3.83 -2.91
CA LEU A 297 -23.66 -4.07 -1.75
C LEU A 297 -23.75 -5.55 -1.39
N ALA A 298 -23.78 -6.45 -2.37
CA ALA A 298 -23.77 -7.89 -2.13
C ALA A 298 -22.48 -8.36 -1.45
N LEU A 299 -21.32 -7.87 -1.92
CA LEU A 299 -20.02 -8.12 -1.26
C LEU A 299 -20.00 -7.54 0.15
N LEU A 300 -20.49 -6.31 0.32
CA LEU A 300 -20.59 -5.65 1.62
C LEU A 300 -21.39 -6.47 2.64
N GLU A 301 -22.57 -6.96 2.23
CA GLU A 301 -23.44 -7.78 3.07
C GLU A 301 -22.75 -9.10 3.48
N GLN A 302 -21.99 -9.70 2.58
CA GLN A 302 -21.19 -10.89 2.90
C GLN A 302 -20.12 -10.59 3.96
N GLU A 303 -19.40 -9.48 3.83
CA GLU A 303 -18.30 -9.11 4.73
C GLU A 303 -18.77 -8.71 6.13
N THR A 304 -19.95 -8.10 6.21
CA THR A 304 -20.54 -7.58 7.45
C THR A 304 -21.42 -8.60 8.18
N ARG A 305 -21.75 -9.73 7.55
CA ARG A 305 -22.71 -10.74 8.05
C ARG A 305 -22.46 -11.20 9.48
N HIS A 306 -21.19 -11.37 9.86
CA HIS A 306 -20.78 -11.89 11.16
C HIS A 306 -20.13 -10.83 12.06
N ALA A 307 -20.06 -9.57 11.60
CA ALA A 307 -19.53 -8.48 12.38
C ALA A 307 -20.58 -7.98 13.39
N ASP A 308 -20.12 -7.51 14.55
CA ASP A 308 -20.98 -6.84 15.52
C ASP A 308 -21.57 -5.57 14.87
N PRO A 309 -22.91 -5.41 14.82
CA PRO A 309 -23.57 -4.22 14.25
C PRO A 309 -23.08 -2.88 14.82
N GLN A 310 -22.64 -2.86 16.07
CA GLN A 310 -22.15 -1.66 16.77
C GLN A 310 -20.63 -1.48 16.67
N ALA A 311 -19.90 -2.47 16.12
CA ALA A 311 -18.47 -2.34 15.96
C ALA A 311 -18.13 -1.16 15.02
N PRO A 312 -17.01 -0.46 15.28
CA PRO A 312 -16.58 0.64 14.44
C PRO A 312 -16.10 0.14 13.08
N ALA A 313 -16.57 0.79 12.02
CA ALA A 313 -16.12 0.60 10.65
C ALA A 313 -15.71 1.94 10.03
N VAL A 314 -14.85 1.90 9.03
CA VAL A 314 -14.46 3.10 8.28
C VAL A 314 -14.56 2.84 6.78
N LEU A 315 -15.32 3.68 6.09
CA LEU A 315 -15.37 3.71 4.64
C LEU A 315 -14.35 4.73 4.13
N LEU A 316 -13.49 4.31 3.19
CA LEU A 316 -12.64 5.21 2.43
C LEU A 316 -13.01 5.14 0.97
N ALA A 317 -13.05 6.30 0.32
CA ALA A 317 -13.36 6.41 -1.10
C ALA A 317 -12.35 7.31 -1.79
N GLN A 318 -11.82 6.90 -2.93
CA GLN A 318 -10.93 7.72 -3.76
C GLN A 318 -11.56 7.89 -5.14
N SER A 319 -11.75 9.14 -5.57
CA SER A 319 -12.26 9.43 -6.92
C SER A 319 -11.27 8.96 -7.98
N LYS A 320 -11.78 8.27 -9.01
CA LYS A 320 -11.02 7.95 -10.22
C LYS A 320 -11.06 9.17 -11.14
N ASN A 321 -9.92 9.83 -11.31
CA ASN A 321 -9.73 10.94 -12.26
C ASN A 321 -9.31 10.44 -13.64
#